data_AF-A0A3M8AJS9-F1
#
_entry.id   AF-A0A3M8AJS9-F1
#
_cell.length_a   1.000
_cell.length_b   1.000
_cell.length_c   1.000
_cell.angle_alpha   90.00
_cell.angle_beta   90.00
_cell.angle_gamma   90.00
#
_symmetry.space_group_name_H-M   'P 1'
#
loop_
_entity.id
_entity.type
_entity.pdbx_description
1 polymer ?
#
loop_
_entity_poly.entity_id
_entity_poly.type
_entity_poly.pdbx_seq_one_letter_code
_entity_poly.pdbx_strand_id
1 'polypeptide(L)'
;MAIELADVQLTSTEGAFGAVLAVPEGAGPWPALVVVHEIFGVDDAMRAHLRRLAGMGYLALMPDLYWRGGARRCLVATVRALRSGRGAAFSDIEAARTALLDRPDCTRAVGVIGFCLGGGFALLAASRGFEAASVNYGMLPDDLDAALEGACPVVASYGGADRALPGAAAKLETALEARGIRHDVTEYPGANHAFLNDRPAGWWWARPFLRIRGMGPDPDAAAQAWTRVDAFLRRELTGSPGA
;
A
#
# COMPACT_ATOMS: atom_id res chain seq x y z
N MET A 1 -10.43 -15.07 16.14
CA MET A 1 -9.45 -16.15 15.90
C MET A 1 -8.25 -15.55 15.18
N ALA A 2 -7.24 -16.32 14.77
CA ALA A 2 -6.18 -15.78 13.92
C ALA A 2 -6.68 -15.76 12.47
N ILE A 3 -6.64 -14.60 11.80
CA ILE A 3 -7.05 -14.49 10.39
C ILE A 3 -6.16 -15.36 9.52
N GLU A 4 -6.79 -16.28 8.80
CA GLU A 4 -6.16 -17.17 7.84
C GLU A 4 -5.86 -16.41 6.54
N LEU A 5 -4.72 -16.71 5.93
CA LEU A 5 -4.33 -16.16 4.64
C LEU A 5 -4.52 -17.24 3.58
N ALA A 6 -5.20 -16.89 2.49
CA ALA A 6 -5.37 -17.76 1.34
C ALA A 6 -4.46 -17.31 0.20
N ASP A 7 -3.67 -18.21 -0.36
CA ASP A 7 -3.00 -17.96 -1.63
C ASP A 7 -4.04 -18.16 -2.76
N VAL A 8 -4.17 -17.17 -3.65
CA VAL A 8 -5.11 -17.16 -4.77
C VAL A 8 -4.38 -16.94 -6.08
N GLN A 9 -4.99 -17.33 -7.19
CA GLN A 9 -4.49 -17.06 -8.54
C GLN A 9 -5.36 -16.01 -9.20
N LEU A 10 -4.73 -14.99 -9.76
CA LEU A 10 -5.35 -13.93 -10.54
C LEU A 10 -4.82 -13.98 -11.98
N THR A 11 -5.47 -13.27 -12.89
CA THR A 11 -5.01 -13.13 -14.27
C THR A 11 -4.99 -11.65 -14.64
N SER A 12 -3.86 -11.17 -15.12
CA SER A 12 -3.73 -9.86 -15.76
C SER A 12 -3.49 -10.04 -17.27
N THR A 13 -3.36 -8.94 -18.00
CA THR A 13 -2.94 -8.96 -19.41
C THR A 13 -1.56 -9.58 -19.62
N GLU A 14 -0.78 -9.73 -18.56
CA GLU A 14 0.59 -10.25 -18.59
C GLU A 14 0.68 -11.75 -18.26
N GLY A 15 -0.43 -12.36 -17.80
CA GLY A 15 -0.51 -13.78 -17.46
C GLY A 15 -1.14 -14.05 -16.08
N ALA A 16 -1.15 -15.32 -15.70
CA ALA A 16 -1.62 -15.76 -14.38
C ALA A 16 -0.56 -15.56 -13.30
N PHE A 17 -0.97 -15.07 -12.14
CA PHE A 17 -0.06 -14.75 -11.05
C PHE A 17 -0.66 -15.01 -9.67
N GLY A 18 0.21 -15.23 -8.69
CA GLY A 18 -0.18 -15.43 -7.30
C GLY A 18 -0.53 -14.11 -6.60
N ALA A 19 -1.51 -14.18 -5.72
CA ALA A 19 -1.81 -13.14 -4.74
C ALA A 19 -2.13 -13.77 -3.39
N VAL A 20 -2.06 -13.00 -2.32
CA VAL A 20 -2.44 -13.45 -0.97
C VAL A 20 -3.64 -12.64 -0.50
N LEU A 21 -4.70 -13.34 -0.13
CA LEU A 21 -5.96 -12.78 0.35
C LEU A 21 -6.10 -12.98 1.86
N ALA A 22 -6.49 -11.93 2.55
CA ALA A 22 -7.03 -12.00 3.90
C ALA A 22 -8.48 -11.53 3.90
N VAL A 23 -9.35 -12.32 4.52
CA VAL A 23 -10.79 -12.03 4.65
C VAL A 23 -11.09 -11.75 6.12
N PRO A 24 -11.83 -10.66 6.44
CA PRO A 24 -12.28 -10.41 7.81
C PRO A 24 -13.14 -11.55 8.37
N GLU A 25 -13.16 -11.68 9.70
CA GLU A 25 -14.12 -12.58 10.37
C GLU A 25 -15.54 -11.98 10.35
N GLY A 26 -16.56 -12.82 10.32
CA GLY A 26 -17.97 -12.42 10.37
C GLY A 26 -18.67 -12.43 9.01
N ALA A 27 -19.81 -11.72 8.91
CA ALA A 27 -20.56 -11.57 7.67
C ALA A 27 -20.25 -10.22 7.03
N GLY A 28 -19.85 -10.23 5.76
CA GLY A 28 -19.68 -9.03 4.95
C GLY A 28 -21.02 -8.40 4.54
N PRO A 29 -21.03 -7.53 3.52
CA PRO A 29 -19.90 -7.17 2.66
C PRO A 29 -18.91 -6.22 3.33
N TRP A 30 -17.65 -6.26 2.89
CA TRP A 30 -16.57 -5.41 3.41
C TRP A 30 -16.00 -4.46 2.35
N PRO A 31 -15.54 -3.26 2.73
CA PRO A 31 -14.64 -2.48 1.89
C PRO A 31 -13.36 -3.29 1.63
N ALA A 32 -12.72 -3.03 0.50
CA ALA A 32 -11.54 -3.79 0.10
C ALA A 32 -10.32 -2.92 -0.16
N LEU A 33 -9.15 -3.52 -0.01
CA LEU A 33 -7.86 -2.90 -0.21
C LEU A 33 -6.98 -3.79 -1.08
N VAL A 34 -6.47 -3.23 -2.17
CA VAL A 34 -5.29 -3.78 -2.84
C VAL A 34 -4.07 -3.38 -2.02
N VAL A 35 -3.30 -4.37 -1.55
CA VAL A 35 -2.13 -4.16 -0.69
C VAL A 35 -0.87 -4.35 -1.52
N VAL A 36 -0.06 -3.31 -1.69
CA VAL A 36 1.16 -3.36 -2.49
C VAL A 36 2.39 -3.52 -1.59
N HIS A 37 3.12 -4.61 -1.80
CA HIS A 37 4.22 -5.01 -0.92
C HIS A 37 5.47 -4.11 -1.01
N GLU A 38 6.31 -4.20 0.02
CA GLU A 38 7.64 -3.57 0.04
C GLU A 38 8.61 -4.19 -0.98
N ILE A 39 9.84 -3.67 -1.04
CA ILE A 39 10.87 -4.11 -1.99
C ILE A 39 11.21 -5.62 -1.90
N PHE A 40 10.85 -6.28 -0.81
CA PHE A 40 11.18 -7.68 -0.54
C PHE A 40 10.15 -8.70 -1.07
N GLY A 41 9.02 -8.24 -1.61
CA GLY A 41 7.93 -9.12 -2.03
C GLY A 41 6.99 -9.46 -0.88
N VAL A 42 6.23 -10.55 -1.03
CA VAL A 42 5.27 -11.03 -0.04
C VAL A 42 5.98 -11.80 1.09
N ASP A 43 6.61 -11.06 2.00
CA ASP A 43 7.30 -11.61 3.18
C ASP A 43 6.41 -11.65 4.44
N ASP A 44 6.99 -12.05 5.58
CA ASP A 44 6.26 -12.17 6.85
C ASP A 44 5.69 -10.84 7.37
N ALA A 45 6.38 -9.72 7.12
CA ALA A 45 5.89 -8.40 7.49
C ALA A 45 4.67 -8.03 6.65
N MET A 46 4.74 -8.28 5.34
CA MET A 46 3.62 -8.05 4.44
C MET A 46 2.41 -8.96 4.75
N ARG A 47 2.65 -10.22 5.10
CA ARG A 47 1.61 -11.14 5.59
C ARG A 47 1.02 -10.71 6.95
N ALA A 48 1.79 -10.03 7.80
CA ALA A 48 1.27 -9.44 9.04
C ALA A 48 0.34 -8.26 8.75
N HIS A 49 0.70 -7.39 7.79
CA HIS A 49 -0.18 -6.29 7.34
C HIS A 49 -1.51 -6.78 6.77
N LEU A 50 -1.49 -7.85 5.96
CA LEU A 50 -2.72 -8.47 5.46
C LEU A 50 -3.67 -8.88 6.60
N ARG A 51 -3.15 -9.56 7.63
CA ARG A 51 -3.95 -9.95 8.80
C ARG A 51 -4.44 -8.76 9.59
N ARG A 52 -3.61 -7.72 9.76
CA ARG A 52 -3.99 -6.48 10.43
C ARG A 52 -5.17 -5.81 9.73
N LEU A 53 -5.07 -5.63 8.42
CA LEU A 53 -6.12 -4.99 7.62
C LEU A 53 -7.43 -5.80 7.64
N ALA A 54 -7.35 -7.11 7.51
CA ALA A 54 -8.54 -7.95 7.68
C ALA A 54 -9.11 -7.90 9.11
N GLY A 55 -8.26 -7.76 10.14
CA GLY A 55 -8.68 -7.54 11.52
C GLY A 55 -9.35 -6.19 11.76
N MET A 56 -9.10 -5.22 10.87
CA MET A 56 -9.75 -3.92 10.85
C MET A 56 -11.05 -3.92 10.02
N GLY A 57 -11.39 -5.04 9.38
CA GLY A 57 -12.62 -5.20 8.61
C GLY A 57 -12.50 -4.90 7.12
N TYR A 58 -11.29 -5.00 6.53
CA TYR A 58 -11.08 -4.86 5.09
C TYR A 58 -10.78 -6.21 4.42
N LEU A 59 -11.40 -6.48 3.27
CA LEU A 59 -10.85 -7.49 2.35
C LEU A 59 -9.48 -7.00 1.89
N ALA A 60 -8.41 -7.75 2.17
CA ALA A 60 -7.05 -7.33 1.84
C ALA A 60 -6.43 -8.30 0.85
N LEU A 61 -6.16 -7.84 -0.38
CA LEU A 61 -5.60 -8.67 -1.46
C LEU A 61 -4.25 -8.10 -1.91
N MET A 62 -3.20 -8.91 -1.78
CA MET A 62 -1.84 -8.53 -2.13
C MET A 62 -1.37 -9.28 -3.37
N PRO A 63 -1.28 -8.63 -4.54
CA PRO A 63 -0.66 -9.25 -5.71
C PRO A 63 0.85 -9.45 -5.48
N ASP A 64 1.40 -10.62 -5.84
CA ASP A 64 2.84 -10.83 -5.85
C ASP A 64 3.44 -10.19 -7.11
N LEU A 65 3.98 -8.98 -7.02
CA LEU A 65 4.56 -8.29 -8.19
C LEU A 65 5.85 -8.97 -8.69
N TYR A 66 6.37 -9.97 -7.98
CA TYR A 66 7.58 -10.70 -8.32
C TYR A 66 7.31 -12.10 -8.89
N TRP A 67 6.07 -12.41 -9.26
CA TRP A 67 5.67 -13.74 -9.75
C TRP A 67 6.43 -14.24 -11.00
N ARG A 68 6.98 -13.34 -11.84
CA ARG A 68 7.66 -13.66 -13.11
C ARG A 68 9.05 -14.29 -12.96
N GLY A 69 9.51 -14.51 -11.74
CA GLY A 69 10.84 -15.10 -11.49
C GLY A 69 11.47 -14.76 -10.15
N GLY A 70 10.67 -14.27 -9.20
CA GLY A 70 11.09 -13.87 -7.86
C GLY A 70 11.78 -12.51 -7.82
N ALA A 71 11.99 -12.02 -6.60
CA ALA A 71 12.51 -10.67 -6.35
C ALA A 71 13.79 -10.35 -7.12
N ARG A 72 14.72 -11.32 -7.24
CA ARG A 72 16.00 -11.12 -7.94
C ARG A 72 15.83 -10.75 -9.42
N ARG A 73 14.81 -11.30 -10.10
CA ARG A 73 14.56 -11.06 -11.53
C ARG A 73 13.62 -9.87 -11.75
N CYS A 74 12.67 -9.66 -10.84
CA CYS A 74 11.60 -8.68 -11.03
C CYS A 74 11.89 -7.30 -10.44
N LEU A 75 12.79 -7.18 -9.46
CA LEU A 75 13.01 -5.93 -8.72
C LEU A 75 13.33 -4.74 -9.64
N VAL A 76 14.31 -4.88 -10.54
CA VAL A 76 14.72 -3.79 -11.44
C VAL A 76 13.57 -3.36 -12.36
N ALA A 77 12.83 -4.32 -12.92
CA ALA A 77 11.68 -4.04 -13.77
C ALA A 77 10.56 -3.34 -12.99
N THR A 78 10.33 -3.74 -11.74
CA THR A 78 9.30 -3.18 -10.87
C THR A 78 9.65 -1.74 -10.44
N VAL A 79 10.92 -1.47 -10.08
CA VAL A 79 11.38 -0.10 -9.80
C VAL A 79 11.30 0.79 -11.05
N ARG A 80 11.62 0.25 -12.23
CA ARG A 80 11.46 0.98 -13.49
C ARG A 80 9.98 1.27 -13.77
N ALA A 81 9.09 0.31 -13.51
CA ALA A 81 7.67 0.50 -13.66
C ALA A 81 7.18 1.65 -12.77
N LEU A 82 7.56 1.62 -11.49
CA LEU A 82 7.25 2.68 -10.53
C LEU A 82 7.73 4.06 -11.03
N ARG A 83 9.01 4.19 -11.43
CA ARG A 83 9.57 5.47 -11.90
C ARG A 83 8.90 6.01 -13.16
N SER A 84 8.46 5.12 -14.05
CA SER A 84 7.84 5.51 -15.32
C SER A 84 6.32 5.65 -15.25
N GLY A 85 5.69 5.27 -14.12
CA GLY A 85 4.24 5.23 -13.99
C GLY A 85 3.54 4.23 -14.93
N ARG A 86 4.26 3.26 -15.49
CA ARG A 86 3.71 2.27 -16.43
C ARG A 86 4.42 0.93 -16.34
N GLY A 87 3.76 -0.11 -16.83
CA GLY A 87 4.31 -1.46 -16.93
C GLY A 87 3.53 -2.50 -16.15
N ALA A 88 3.99 -3.75 -16.26
CA ALA A 88 3.30 -4.94 -15.80
C ALA A 88 2.79 -4.91 -14.35
N ALA A 89 3.53 -4.26 -13.44
CA ALA A 89 3.10 -4.10 -12.05
C ALA A 89 1.76 -3.36 -11.91
N PHE A 90 1.48 -2.36 -12.75
CA PHE A 90 0.19 -1.67 -12.75
C PHE A 90 -0.93 -2.54 -13.30
N SER A 91 -0.65 -3.39 -14.29
CA SER A 91 -1.61 -4.38 -14.80
C SER A 91 -1.98 -5.40 -13.72
N ASP A 92 -1.00 -5.84 -12.93
CA ASP A 92 -1.21 -6.78 -11.82
C ASP A 92 -2.00 -6.13 -10.67
N ILE A 93 -1.75 -4.85 -10.37
CA ILE A 93 -2.52 -4.05 -9.38
C ILE A 93 -3.97 -3.86 -9.84
N GLU A 94 -4.20 -3.52 -11.11
CA GLU A 94 -5.56 -3.34 -11.65
C GLU A 94 -6.33 -4.67 -11.70
N ALA A 95 -5.66 -5.77 -12.05
CA ALA A 95 -6.25 -7.10 -11.99
C ALA A 95 -6.67 -7.47 -10.55
N ALA A 96 -5.87 -7.10 -9.54
CA ALA A 96 -6.24 -7.28 -8.14
C ALA A 96 -7.44 -6.41 -7.73
N ARG A 97 -7.51 -5.14 -8.19
CA ARG A 97 -8.66 -4.26 -7.97
C ARG A 97 -9.94 -4.85 -8.58
N THR A 98 -9.87 -5.29 -9.84
CA THR A 98 -11.00 -5.92 -10.54
C THR A 98 -11.45 -7.19 -9.82
N ALA A 99 -10.51 -8.05 -9.42
CA ALA A 99 -10.81 -9.26 -8.67
C ALA A 99 -11.53 -8.98 -7.35
N LEU A 100 -11.22 -7.87 -6.66
CA LEU A 100 -11.94 -7.46 -5.45
C LEU A 100 -13.35 -6.94 -5.75
N LEU A 101 -13.51 -6.12 -6.80
CA LEU A 101 -14.82 -5.59 -7.23
C LEU A 101 -15.82 -6.70 -7.60
N ASP A 102 -15.32 -7.80 -8.16
CA ASP A 102 -16.12 -8.94 -8.58
C ASP A 102 -16.51 -9.87 -7.41
N ARG A 103 -15.95 -9.67 -6.21
CA ARG A 103 -16.30 -10.51 -5.06
C ARG A 103 -17.71 -10.21 -4.56
N PRO A 104 -18.52 -11.24 -4.23
CA PRO A 104 -19.86 -11.05 -3.69
C PRO A 104 -19.87 -10.49 -2.26
N ASP A 105 -18.76 -10.60 -1.53
CA ASP A 105 -18.58 -10.10 -0.18
C ASP A 105 -17.83 -8.76 -0.13
N CYS A 106 -17.66 -8.07 -1.27
CA CYS A 106 -17.12 -6.72 -1.34
C CYS A 106 -18.24 -5.68 -1.44
N THR A 107 -18.11 -4.54 -0.75
CA THR A 107 -19.02 -3.39 -0.91
C THR A 107 -18.85 -2.68 -2.25
N ARG A 108 -17.88 -3.12 -3.08
CA ARG A 108 -17.37 -2.48 -4.30
C ARG A 108 -16.62 -1.16 -4.06
N ALA A 109 -16.43 -0.74 -2.82
CA ALA A 109 -15.48 0.31 -2.48
C ALA A 109 -14.09 -0.28 -2.33
N VAL A 110 -13.18 0.03 -3.27
CA VAL A 110 -11.82 -0.51 -3.30
C VAL A 110 -10.80 0.63 -3.19
N GLY A 111 -10.03 0.61 -2.12
CA GLY A 111 -8.85 1.45 -1.95
C GLY A 111 -7.55 0.71 -2.29
N VAL A 112 -6.45 1.46 -2.27
CA VAL A 112 -5.09 0.91 -2.39
C VAL A 112 -4.27 1.33 -1.19
N ILE A 113 -3.49 0.41 -0.63
CA ILE A 113 -2.53 0.70 0.43
C ILE A 113 -1.19 0.11 0.04
N GLY A 114 -0.11 0.86 0.25
CA GLY A 114 1.22 0.40 -0.08
C GLY A 114 2.29 0.87 0.89
N PHE A 115 3.39 0.12 0.91
CA PHE A 115 4.53 0.33 1.82
C PHE A 115 5.84 0.42 1.03
N CYS A 116 6.69 1.41 1.31
CA CYS A 116 7.98 1.60 0.62
C CYS A 116 7.79 1.69 -0.91
N LEU A 117 8.31 0.71 -1.66
CA LEU A 117 8.08 0.52 -3.08
C LEU A 117 6.58 0.55 -3.40
N GLY A 118 5.78 -0.19 -2.63
CA GLY A 118 4.33 -0.23 -2.76
C GLY A 118 3.67 1.10 -2.42
N GLY A 119 4.25 1.91 -1.53
CA GLY A 119 3.73 3.24 -1.21
C GLY A 119 3.78 4.17 -2.42
N GLY A 120 4.87 4.11 -3.19
CA GLY A 120 4.96 4.83 -4.46
C GLY A 120 3.94 4.35 -5.49
N PHE A 121 3.69 3.03 -5.55
CA PHE A 121 2.65 2.49 -6.42
C PHE A 121 1.25 2.94 -5.98
N ALA A 122 0.97 2.96 -4.67
CA ALA A 122 -0.31 3.44 -4.14
C ALA A 122 -0.57 4.91 -4.52
N LEU A 123 0.47 5.76 -4.46
CA LEU A 123 0.37 7.15 -4.91
C LEU A 123 0.06 7.25 -6.41
N LEU A 124 0.76 6.50 -7.26
CA LEU A 124 0.51 6.49 -8.70
C LEU A 124 -0.78 5.77 -9.11
N ALA A 125 -1.33 4.94 -8.23
CA ALA A 125 -2.61 4.29 -8.40
C ALA A 125 -3.79 5.17 -7.95
N ALA A 126 -3.53 6.23 -7.16
CA ALA A 126 -4.59 7.12 -6.67
C ALA A 126 -5.45 7.71 -7.80
N SER A 127 -4.86 7.92 -8.98
CA SER A 127 -5.54 8.46 -10.18
C SER A 127 -6.08 7.37 -11.12
N ARG A 128 -6.23 6.12 -10.64
CA ARG A 128 -6.59 4.94 -11.45
C ARG A 128 -7.87 4.27 -10.97
N GLY A 129 -8.84 5.06 -10.52
CA GLY A 129 -10.18 4.58 -10.17
C GLY A 129 -10.26 3.86 -8.81
N PHE A 130 -9.28 4.03 -7.93
CA PHE A 130 -9.42 3.68 -6.52
C PHE A 130 -10.24 4.74 -5.78
N GLU A 131 -10.91 4.35 -4.70
CA GLU A 131 -11.73 5.26 -3.89
C GLU A 131 -10.90 5.99 -2.81
N ALA A 132 -9.76 5.42 -2.41
CA ALA A 132 -8.80 6.03 -1.50
C ALA A 132 -7.41 5.39 -1.65
N ALA A 133 -6.36 6.15 -1.35
CA ALA A 133 -4.99 5.67 -1.35
C ALA A 133 -4.30 5.88 0.01
N SER A 134 -3.64 4.84 0.52
CA SER A 134 -2.76 4.91 1.68
C SER A 134 -1.30 4.74 1.26
N VAL A 135 -0.52 5.82 1.42
CA VAL A 135 0.87 5.93 1.00
C VAL A 135 1.78 5.88 2.22
N ASN A 136 2.41 4.74 2.47
CA ASN A 136 3.29 4.58 3.64
C ASN A 136 4.75 4.58 3.19
N TYR A 137 5.48 5.64 3.58
CA TYR A 137 6.90 5.88 3.25
C TYR A 137 7.22 5.58 1.78
N GLY A 138 6.34 6.06 0.89
CA GLY A 138 6.43 5.88 -0.55
C GLY A 138 7.27 6.95 -1.23
N MET A 139 8.06 6.54 -2.22
CA MET A 139 8.77 7.50 -3.08
C MET A 139 7.77 8.34 -3.87
N LEU A 140 8.00 9.64 -3.91
CA LEU A 140 7.25 10.54 -4.79
C LEU A 140 7.73 10.37 -6.24
N PRO A 141 6.83 10.39 -7.23
CA PRO A 141 7.23 10.43 -8.64
C PRO A 141 7.88 11.78 -8.98
N ASP A 142 8.68 11.79 -10.06
CA ASP A 142 9.36 13.00 -10.53
C ASP A 142 8.36 14.09 -10.94
N ASP A 143 7.27 13.70 -11.59
CA ASP A 143 6.13 14.56 -11.92
C ASP A 143 4.95 14.25 -10.99
N LEU A 144 5.05 14.75 -9.75
CA LEU A 144 4.00 14.61 -8.74
C LEU A 144 2.70 15.29 -9.16
N ASP A 145 2.81 16.37 -9.92
CA ASP A 145 1.68 17.16 -10.34
C ASP A 145 0.79 16.40 -11.33
N ALA A 146 1.39 15.75 -12.33
CA ALA A 146 0.68 14.86 -13.24
C ALA A 146 0.20 13.59 -12.55
N ALA A 147 0.99 13.04 -11.62
CA ALA A 147 0.61 11.84 -10.87
C ALA A 147 -0.70 12.02 -10.06
N LEU A 148 -0.94 13.23 -9.56
CA LEU A 148 -2.12 13.56 -8.75
C LEU A 148 -3.34 14.02 -9.55
N GLU A 149 -3.24 14.11 -10.87
CA GLU A 149 -4.38 14.50 -11.72
C GLU A 149 -5.50 13.45 -11.63
N GLY A 150 -6.66 13.86 -11.10
CA GLY A 150 -7.79 12.95 -10.88
C GLY A 150 -7.59 11.95 -9.73
N ALA A 151 -6.63 12.21 -8.83
CA ALA A 151 -6.38 11.34 -7.69
C ALA A 151 -7.56 11.31 -6.70
N CYS A 152 -7.85 10.10 -6.20
CA CYS A 152 -8.71 9.89 -5.05
C CYS A 152 -8.11 10.49 -3.76
N PRO A 153 -8.88 10.57 -2.67
CA PRO A 153 -8.37 10.97 -1.36
C PRO A 153 -7.15 10.18 -0.89
N VAL A 154 -6.16 10.87 -0.29
CA VAL A 154 -4.87 10.28 0.08
C VAL A 154 -4.57 10.42 1.58
N VAL A 155 -4.32 9.31 2.26
CA VAL A 155 -3.67 9.31 3.59
C VAL A 155 -2.22 8.87 3.44
N ALA A 156 -1.27 9.61 4.02
CA ALA A 156 0.15 9.31 3.87
C ALA A 156 0.94 9.41 5.17
N SER A 157 1.81 8.44 5.41
CA SER A 157 2.60 8.31 6.65
C SER A 157 4.09 8.24 6.33
N TYR A 158 4.87 9.20 6.82
CA TYR A 158 6.33 9.30 6.58
C TYR A 158 7.12 9.36 7.88
N GLY A 159 8.34 8.81 7.88
CA GLY A 159 9.25 8.94 9.03
C GLY A 159 10.12 10.18 8.92
N GLY A 160 10.13 11.05 9.93
CA GLY A 160 10.97 12.25 9.96
C GLY A 160 12.47 11.96 10.07
N ALA A 161 12.83 10.77 10.57
CA ALA A 161 14.21 10.28 10.58
C ALA A 161 14.58 9.50 9.31
N ASP A 162 13.66 9.33 8.35
CA ASP A 162 13.92 8.64 7.09
C ASP A 162 14.71 9.52 6.11
N ARG A 163 16.02 9.28 6.09
CA ARG A 163 16.95 10.00 5.21
C ARG A 163 16.82 9.64 3.72
N ALA A 164 16.06 8.61 3.37
CA ALA A 164 15.80 8.26 1.97
C ALA A 164 14.69 9.12 1.34
N LEU A 165 13.82 9.72 2.16
CA LEU A 165 12.66 10.48 1.71
C LEU A 165 12.59 11.90 2.32
N PRO A 166 13.67 12.69 2.28
CA PRO A 166 13.71 13.99 2.94
C PRO A 166 12.65 14.95 2.35
N GLY A 167 11.78 15.45 3.23
CA GLY A 167 10.72 16.40 2.88
C GLY A 167 9.60 15.83 2.01
N ALA A 168 9.49 14.50 1.88
CA ALA A 168 8.45 13.88 1.07
C ALA A 168 7.04 14.18 1.60
N ALA A 169 6.84 14.17 2.92
CA ALA A 169 5.54 14.50 3.53
C ALA A 169 5.07 15.91 3.14
N ALA A 170 5.89 16.93 3.43
CA ALA A 170 5.55 18.33 3.14
C ALA A 170 5.32 18.59 1.64
N LYS A 171 6.13 17.96 0.76
CA LYS A 171 5.94 18.07 -0.70
C LYS A 171 4.62 17.46 -1.15
N LEU A 172 4.29 16.27 -0.64
CA LEU A 172 3.04 15.60 -0.99
C LEU A 172 1.83 16.38 -0.48
N GLU A 173 1.85 16.83 0.77
CA GLU A 173 0.80 17.63 1.38
C GLU A 173 0.53 18.91 0.57
N THR A 174 1.58 19.66 0.25
CA THR A 174 1.49 20.88 -0.58
C THR A 174 0.84 20.59 -1.94
N ALA A 175 1.23 19.49 -2.60
CA ALA A 175 0.72 19.14 -3.92
C ALA A 175 -0.74 18.66 -3.89
N LEU A 176 -1.16 17.98 -2.81
CA LEU A 176 -2.54 17.57 -2.58
C LEU A 176 -3.44 18.77 -2.25
N GLU A 177 -2.96 19.67 -1.38
CA GLU A 177 -3.66 20.90 -1.00
C GLU A 177 -3.88 21.82 -2.20
N ALA A 178 -2.85 22.03 -3.03
CA ALA A 178 -2.95 22.85 -4.24
C ALA A 178 -4.03 22.37 -5.24
N ARG A 179 -4.45 21.10 -5.14
CA ARG A 179 -5.48 20.48 -5.99
C ARG A 179 -6.83 20.32 -5.30
N GLY A 180 -6.93 20.68 -4.02
CA GLY A 180 -8.13 20.41 -3.21
C GLY A 180 -8.41 18.91 -3.05
N ILE A 181 -7.40 18.05 -3.19
CA ILE A 181 -7.56 16.61 -2.94
C ILE A 181 -7.67 16.40 -1.44
N ARG A 182 -8.73 15.73 -0.98
CA ARG A 182 -8.88 15.40 0.44
C ARG A 182 -7.70 14.55 0.89
N HIS A 183 -7.03 14.98 1.95
CA HIS A 183 -5.83 14.31 2.39
C HIS A 183 -5.62 14.31 3.90
N ASP A 184 -4.73 13.43 4.34
CA ASP A 184 -4.18 13.39 5.68
C ASP A 184 -2.73 12.92 5.60
N VAL A 185 -1.79 13.87 5.63
CA VAL A 185 -0.35 13.59 5.55
C VAL A 185 0.27 13.83 6.92
N THR A 186 1.08 12.89 7.42
CA THR A 186 1.77 13.07 8.70
C THR A 186 3.17 12.51 8.61
N GLU A 187 4.11 13.31 9.12
CA GLU A 187 5.49 12.93 9.34
C GLU A 187 5.71 12.67 10.83
N TYR A 188 6.28 11.50 11.17
CA TYR A 188 6.52 11.07 12.54
C TYR A 188 8.00 11.34 12.89
N PRO A 189 8.34 12.34 13.71
CA PRO A 189 9.70 12.86 13.81
C PRO A 189 10.79 11.83 14.15
N GLY A 190 10.49 10.88 15.03
CA GLY A 190 11.43 9.83 15.45
C GLY A 190 11.45 8.58 14.57
N ALA A 191 10.43 8.41 13.72
CA ALA A 191 10.28 7.19 12.95
C ALA A 191 11.20 7.20 11.71
N ASN A 192 11.75 6.03 11.38
CA ASN A 192 12.56 5.83 10.19
C ASN A 192 11.74 5.12 9.09
N HIS A 193 12.39 4.76 7.98
CA HIS A 193 11.78 3.95 6.95
C HIS A 193 11.30 2.59 7.51
N ALA A 194 10.18 2.09 6.99
CA ALA A 194 9.57 0.82 7.40
C ALA A 194 9.07 0.75 8.86
N PHE A 195 8.77 1.90 9.47
CA PHE A 195 8.34 1.97 10.88
C PHE A 195 7.02 1.26 11.21
N LEU A 196 6.17 1.02 10.20
CA LEU A 196 4.92 0.29 10.38
C LEU A 196 5.12 -1.23 10.54
N ASN A 197 6.28 -1.77 10.19
CA ASN A 197 6.53 -3.21 10.20
C ASN A 197 6.74 -3.73 11.63
N ASP A 198 5.74 -4.43 12.18
CA ASP A 198 5.82 -5.10 13.49
C ASP A 198 6.56 -6.45 13.45
N ARG A 199 6.92 -6.92 12.25
CA ARG A 199 7.76 -8.09 12.00
C ARG A 199 9.03 -7.69 11.24
N PRO A 200 10.13 -8.45 11.37
CA PRO A 200 11.34 -8.20 10.60
C PRO A 200 11.08 -8.32 9.08
N ALA A 201 11.15 -7.20 8.37
CA ALA A 201 11.06 -7.17 6.91
C ALA A 201 12.39 -7.56 6.25
N GLY A 202 12.26 -8.12 5.06
CA GLY A 202 13.38 -8.42 4.18
C GLY A 202 14.17 -9.68 4.50
N TRP A 203 15.08 -9.99 3.58
CA TRP A 203 15.85 -11.23 3.62
C TRP A 203 16.67 -11.32 4.89
N TRP A 204 16.68 -12.49 5.53
CA TRP A 204 17.29 -12.69 6.84
C TRP A 204 18.73 -12.18 6.94
N TRP A 205 19.51 -12.29 5.87
CA TRP A 205 20.90 -11.84 5.79
C TRP A 205 21.05 -10.31 5.69
N ALA A 206 20.03 -9.59 5.22
CA ALA A 206 20.03 -8.13 5.11
C ALA A 206 19.55 -7.42 6.38
N ARG A 207 18.80 -8.12 7.26
CA ARG A 207 18.18 -7.55 8.46
C ARG A 207 19.15 -6.80 9.39
N PRO A 208 20.36 -7.31 9.70
CA PRO A 208 21.30 -6.58 10.54
C PRO A 208 21.69 -5.22 9.95
N PHE A 209 21.90 -5.18 8.62
CA PHE A 209 22.27 -3.97 7.90
C PHE A 209 21.14 -2.94 7.86
N LEU A 210 19.90 -3.38 7.62
CA LEU A 210 18.72 -2.51 7.67
C LEU A 210 18.58 -1.84 9.04
N ARG A 211 18.78 -2.61 10.12
CA ARG A 211 18.72 -2.10 11.49
C ARG A 211 19.82 -1.09 11.80
N ILE A 212 21.04 -1.33 11.31
CA ILE A 212 22.17 -0.38 11.45
C ILE A 212 21.85 0.96 10.75
N ARG A 213 21.10 0.92 9.65
CA ARG A 213 20.64 2.14 8.94
C ARG A 213 19.45 2.82 9.62
N GLY A 214 19.01 2.31 10.78
CA GLY A 214 17.88 2.82 11.52
C GLY A 214 16.52 2.40 10.96
N MET A 215 16.48 1.60 9.89
CA MET A 215 15.21 1.11 9.32
C MET A 215 14.61 0.05 10.23
N GLY A 216 13.31 0.12 10.48
CA GLY A 216 12.61 -0.81 11.34
C GLY A 216 11.50 -0.17 12.16
N PRO A 217 10.84 -0.97 13.01
CA PRO A 217 9.63 -0.57 13.72
C PRO A 217 9.83 0.65 14.62
N ASP A 218 8.80 1.48 14.66
CA ASP A 218 8.54 2.45 15.72
C ASP A 218 7.11 2.19 16.23
N PRO A 219 6.92 1.48 17.36
CA PRO A 219 5.59 1.06 17.81
C PRO A 219 4.62 2.23 18.07
N ASP A 220 5.13 3.35 18.59
CA ASP A 220 4.31 4.50 18.95
C ASP A 220 3.86 5.26 17.70
N ALA A 221 4.78 5.50 16.76
CA ALA A 221 4.43 6.07 15.47
C ALA A 221 3.53 5.13 14.66
N ALA A 222 3.78 3.81 14.72
CA ALA A 222 2.98 2.82 14.01
C ALA A 222 1.54 2.77 14.54
N ALA A 223 1.34 2.80 15.86
CA ALA A 223 0.01 2.81 16.46
C ALA A 223 -0.79 4.05 16.04
N GLN A 224 -0.16 5.23 16.06
CA GLN A 224 -0.77 6.48 15.61
C GLN A 224 -1.11 6.43 14.12
N ALA A 225 -0.16 6.01 13.29
CA ALA A 225 -0.34 5.90 11.85
C ALA A 225 -1.46 4.91 11.49
N TRP A 226 -1.52 3.73 12.11
CA TRP A 226 -2.58 2.76 11.86
C TRP A 226 -3.96 3.27 12.26
N THR A 227 -4.07 3.97 13.39
CA THR A 227 -5.34 4.59 13.83
C THR A 227 -5.84 5.60 12.81
N ARG A 228 -4.94 6.45 12.31
CA ARG A 228 -5.24 7.49 11.33
C ARG A 228 -5.58 6.91 9.95
N VAL A 229 -4.79 5.94 9.49
CA VAL A 229 -5.04 5.22 8.23
C VAL A 229 -6.39 4.52 8.27
N ASP A 230 -6.75 3.86 9.38
CA ASP A 230 -8.09 3.25 9.52
C ASP A 230 -9.20 4.29 9.43
N ALA A 231 -9.11 5.35 10.22
CA ALA A 231 -10.14 6.37 10.29
C ALA A 231 -10.37 7.02 8.92
N PHE A 232 -9.28 7.30 8.21
CA PHE A 232 -9.35 7.86 6.85
C PHE A 232 -9.96 6.85 5.87
N LEU A 233 -9.40 5.66 5.74
CA LEU A 233 -9.88 4.65 4.79
C LEU A 233 -11.34 4.27 5.06
N ARG A 234 -11.73 4.13 6.33
CA ARG A 234 -13.12 3.84 6.70
C ARG A 234 -14.06 4.95 6.27
N ARG A 235 -13.68 6.22 6.44
CA ARG A 235 -14.49 7.36 5.99
C ARG A 235 -14.66 7.35 4.48
N GLU A 236 -13.60 7.13 3.72
CA GLU A 236 -13.64 7.18 2.26
C GLU A 236 -14.31 5.93 1.64
N LEU A 237 -14.13 4.74 2.24
CA LEU A 237 -14.65 3.48 1.69
C LEU A 237 -16.04 3.09 2.21
N THR A 238 -16.56 3.76 3.24
CA THR A 238 -17.93 3.57 3.73
C THR A 238 -18.83 4.78 3.54
N GLY A 239 -18.26 5.95 3.21
CA GLY A 239 -19.02 7.10 2.77
C GLY A 239 -19.74 6.79 1.47
N SER A 240 -21.07 6.93 1.45
CA SER A 240 -21.89 6.62 0.28
C SER A 240 -21.42 7.39 -0.96
N PRO A 241 -21.38 6.77 -2.16
CA PRO A 241 -21.25 7.52 -3.39
C PRO A 241 -22.56 8.28 -3.61
N GLY A 242 -22.52 9.60 -3.41
CA GLY A 242 -23.63 10.52 -3.68
C GLY A 242 -24.45 10.92 -2.45
N ALA A 243 -24.10 12.08 -1.90
CA ALA A 243 -25.04 13.04 -1.34
C ALA A 243 -24.85 14.36 -2.12
#